data_AF-A0A8S9K3Y9-F1
#
_entry.id   AF-A0A8S9K3Y9-F1
#
_cell.length_a   1.000
_cell.length_b   1.000
_cell.length_c   1.000
_cell.angle_alpha   90.00
_cell.angle_beta   90.00
_cell.angle_gamma   90.00
#
_symmetry.space_group_name_H-M   'P 1'
#
loop_
_entity.id
_entity.type
_entity.pdbx_description
1 polymer ?
#
loop_
_entity_poly.entity_id
_entity_poly.type
_entity_poly.pdbx_seq_one_letter_code
_entity_poly.pdbx_strand_id
1 'polypeptide(L)'
;MQLLLDYLRFSASSFTAIGKICFVSDEASAVKFVSEQLNLTKEVILNAKKVESFSSEILKAVQGVIDSIVRLCKEFSPTVNQCVNEMKINGNVGIARMEEGNSVCNLVSIITMGIKSMSELGMLAARDGGNLVTILNTSWKGVITLLQIDKHTLASKVDVGEIILKLISLIKESLRFAAEAWSCSAKENISATEARRVFLPVKFYLINAVKVAALFPSQASMVFKEISLCILMISAFKVSLSQQTHGKHASEVMTDLLEKTTVDLLSALLNAGEITQELRLSLLDSLFINEQCFSTQVCNKQGHDSQTEPSLVDILSLSVESAASARGLLLARVVLFQSVMRYSAELEEDAKLAITRKLQWFLDILTDEKVYTSVLSSQLPMADGSGKTVIWESMFSALLLSLKSLMIILSSSPAWEELETLLLQNLLHPHFLCWQIVMELWCFWARHATDDTVANVIDKLCIFMLSMSTSEAPLCPDSVLRRTAKSICFLLTHSPKSLTAQVYKNISTESRSELAPDAYLALLLEGFPLNFLPDRMKNDAKKQIVAEFFHFIENFNQKPLSSSRYSVQGGPVFALYVY
;
A
#
# COMPACT_ATOMS: atom_id res chain seq x y z
N MET A 1 27.17 38.63 19.69
CA MET A 1 25.74 38.41 19.39
C MET A 1 25.21 39.44 18.40
N GLN A 2 25.32 40.75 18.69
CA GLN A 2 24.92 41.81 17.75
C GLN A 2 25.62 41.72 16.38
N LEU A 3 26.95 41.51 16.35
CA LEU A 3 27.72 41.34 15.10
C LEU A 3 27.19 40.20 14.21
N LEU A 4 26.75 39.11 14.83
CA LEU A 4 26.19 37.96 14.12
C LEU A 4 24.83 38.30 13.50
N LEU A 5 24.00 39.02 14.25
CA LEU A 5 22.69 39.49 13.80
C LEU A 5 22.83 40.48 12.64
N ASP A 6 23.76 41.43 12.75
CA ASP A 6 24.06 42.41 11.70
C ASP A 6 24.61 41.73 10.43
N TYR A 7 25.46 40.71 10.59
CA TYR A 7 25.92 39.90 9.48
C TYR A 7 24.77 39.16 8.77
N LEU A 8 23.90 38.47 9.52
CA LEU A 8 22.78 37.73 8.91
C LEU A 8 21.81 38.67 8.18
N ARG A 9 21.56 39.86 8.74
CA ARG A 9 20.79 40.92 8.07
C ARG A 9 21.50 41.40 6.81
N PHE A 10 22.80 41.65 6.88
CA PHE A 10 23.62 42.01 5.73
C PHE A 10 23.56 40.94 4.64
N SER A 11 23.64 39.66 5.00
CA SER A 11 23.53 38.51 4.09
C SER A 11 22.17 38.50 3.37
N ALA A 12 21.08 38.62 4.12
CA ALA A 12 19.72 38.66 3.56
C ALA A 12 19.50 39.87 2.63
N SER A 13 20.03 41.04 2.99
CA SER A 13 20.00 42.23 2.15
C SER A 13 20.88 42.08 0.90
N SER A 14 22.04 41.45 1.02
CA SER A 14 22.96 41.21 -0.10
C SER A 14 22.32 40.30 -1.16
N PHE A 15 21.65 39.21 -0.76
CA PHE A 15 20.91 38.37 -1.70
C PHE A 15 19.81 39.15 -2.42
N THR A 16 19.09 40.02 -1.72
CA THR A 16 18.06 40.88 -2.33
C THR A 16 18.67 41.89 -3.32
N ALA A 17 19.86 42.41 -3.02
CA ALA A 17 20.58 43.32 -3.91
C ALA A 17 21.08 42.60 -5.16
N ILE A 18 21.65 41.40 -5.02
CA ILE A 18 22.14 40.57 -6.14
C ILE A 18 20.99 40.30 -7.14
N GLY A 19 19.80 39.95 -6.65
CA GLY A 19 18.64 39.69 -7.53
C GLY A 19 18.19 40.90 -8.35
N LYS A 20 18.38 42.13 -7.83
CA LYS A 20 18.02 43.38 -8.51
C LYS A 20 19.08 43.89 -9.50
N ILE A 21 20.34 43.47 -9.35
CA ILE A 21 21.48 44.08 -10.05
C ILE A 21 21.90 43.30 -11.31
N CYS A 22 21.28 42.16 -11.63
CA CYS A 22 21.75 41.20 -12.65
C CYS A 22 22.43 41.84 -13.88
N PHE A 23 23.68 41.40 -14.12
CA PHE A 23 24.67 41.75 -15.16
C PHE A 23 25.71 42.82 -14.82
N VAL A 24 26.72 42.48 -14.01
CA VAL A 24 28.06 43.09 -14.09
C VAL A 24 29.17 42.04 -13.89
N SER A 25 29.81 41.68 -15.00
CA SER A 25 31.16 41.12 -15.26
C SER A 25 31.84 40.05 -14.38
N ASP A 26 31.42 39.76 -13.14
CA ASP A 26 32.12 38.80 -12.26
C ASP A 26 31.15 37.83 -11.55
N GLU A 27 30.53 36.96 -12.34
CA GLU A 27 29.57 35.96 -11.86
C GLU A 27 30.22 34.87 -10.99
N ALA A 28 31.50 34.59 -11.19
CA ALA A 28 32.25 33.64 -10.36
C ALA A 28 32.41 34.15 -8.92
N SER A 29 32.63 35.46 -8.75
CA SER A 29 32.65 36.09 -7.42
C SER A 29 31.29 36.03 -6.73
N ALA A 30 30.19 36.17 -7.49
CA ALA A 30 28.83 36.09 -6.94
C ALA A 30 28.50 34.67 -6.46
N VAL A 31 28.84 33.63 -7.24
CA VAL A 31 28.68 32.22 -6.83
C VAL A 31 29.49 31.93 -5.56
N LYS A 32 30.75 32.39 -5.51
CA LYS A 32 31.62 32.21 -4.34
C LYS A 32 31.07 32.93 -3.11
N PHE A 33 30.62 34.17 -3.27
CA PHE A 33 30.01 34.95 -2.21
C PHE A 33 28.77 34.24 -1.64
N VAL A 34 27.84 33.80 -2.51
CA VAL A 34 26.66 33.05 -2.07
C VAL A 34 27.04 31.78 -1.29
N SER A 35 28.06 31.05 -1.74
CA SER A 35 28.58 29.87 -1.05
C SER A 35 29.08 30.18 0.36
N GLU A 36 29.88 31.23 0.51
CA GLU A 36 30.43 31.64 1.81
C GLU A 36 29.33 32.07 2.78
N GLN A 37 28.33 32.82 2.31
CA GLN A 37 27.18 33.24 3.11
C GLN A 37 26.33 32.04 3.59
N LEU A 38 26.09 31.08 2.71
CA LEU A 38 25.36 29.86 3.03
C LEU A 38 26.13 28.98 4.02
N ASN A 39 27.44 28.81 3.83
CA ASN A 39 28.29 28.06 4.75
C ASN A 39 28.35 28.71 6.13
N LEU A 40 28.46 30.05 6.20
CA LEU A 40 28.42 30.72 7.49
C LEU A 40 27.06 30.52 8.18
N THR A 41 25.96 30.61 7.44
CA THR A 41 24.61 30.36 7.99
C THR A 41 24.49 28.96 8.60
N LYS A 42 25.11 27.94 7.97
CA LYS A 42 25.19 26.58 8.54
C LYS A 42 25.96 26.56 9.87
N GLU A 43 27.14 27.18 9.90
CA GLU A 43 27.95 27.28 11.11
C GLU A 43 27.22 28.03 12.23
N VAL A 44 26.45 29.07 11.90
CA VAL A 44 25.60 29.76 12.87
C VAL A 44 24.60 28.80 13.51
N ILE A 45 23.86 28.02 12.72
CA ILE A 45 22.88 27.07 13.23
C ILE A 45 23.54 25.95 14.05
N LEU A 46 24.68 25.44 13.60
CA LEU A 46 25.41 24.38 14.30
C LEU A 46 25.89 24.86 15.68
N ASN A 47 26.35 26.10 15.78
CA ASN A 47 26.77 26.69 17.05
C ASN A 47 25.59 27.20 17.90
N ALA A 48 24.47 27.58 17.28
CA ALA A 48 23.25 27.96 17.97
C ALA A 48 22.74 26.87 18.91
N LYS A 49 22.92 25.61 18.52
CA LYS A 49 22.54 24.44 19.32
C LYS A 49 23.42 24.20 20.55
N LYS A 50 24.66 24.70 20.55
CA LYS A 50 25.61 24.50 21.67
C LYS A 50 25.46 25.52 22.79
N VAL A 51 24.66 26.56 22.57
CA VAL A 51 24.56 27.71 23.48
C VAL A 51 23.11 27.83 23.94
N GLU A 52 22.85 27.59 25.22
CA GLU A 52 21.50 27.59 25.83
C GLU A 52 20.75 28.93 25.71
N SER A 53 21.46 30.02 25.39
CA SER A 53 20.96 31.40 25.35
C SER A 53 20.90 32.04 23.96
N PHE A 54 20.75 31.24 22.90
CA PHE A 54 20.61 31.80 21.55
C PHE A 54 19.27 32.58 21.40
N SER A 55 19.33 33.88 21.11
CA SER A 55 18.09 34.68 20.98
C SER A 55 17.22 34.23 19.80
N SER A 56 15.91 34.30 20.02
CA SER A 56 14.88 34.20 18.97
C SER A 56 15.16 35.13 17.77
N GLU A 57 15.80 36.28 17.99
CA GLU A 57 16.15 37.23 16.94
C GLU A 57 17.17 36.69 15.93
N ILE A 58 18.15 35.91 16.39
CA ILE A 58 19.13 35.29 15.49
C ILE A 58 18.45 34.23 14.62
N LEU A 59 17.56 33.42 15.21
CA LEU A 59 16.79 32.42 14.44
C LEU A 59 15.88 33.09 13.40
N LYS A 60 15.27 34.23 13.73
CA LYS A 60 14.52 35.05 12.77
C LYS A 60 15.41 35.60 11.66
N ALA A 61 16.63 36.04 11.98
CA ALA A 61 17.56 36.53 10.98
C ALA A 61 18.04 35.42 10.05
N VAL A 62 18.35 34.23 10.58
CA VAL A 62 18.67 33.03 9.79
C VAL A 62 17.50 32.67 8.87
N GLN A 63 16.26 32.69 9.37
CA GLN A 63 15.07 32.49 8.54
C GLN A 63 15.02 33.51 7.39
N GLY A 64 15.29 34.79 7.69
CA GLY A 64 15.34 35.85 6.68
C GLY A 64 16.40 35.59 5.59
N VAL A 65 17.55 35.01 5.96
CA VAL A 65 18.58 34.61 4.98
C VAL A 65 18.05 33.48 4.07
N ILE A 66 17.39 32.46 4.63
CA ILE A 66 16.79 31.36 3.85
C ILE A 66 15.71 31.88 2.89
N ASP A 67 14.83 32.76 3.37
CA ASP A 67 13.77 33.35 2.54
C ASP A 67 14.35 34.23 1.42
N SER A 68 15.43 34.97 1.69
CA SER A 68 16.12 35.78 0.69
C SER A 68 16.82 34.95 -0.38
N ILE A 69 17.48 33.82 -0.05
CA ILE A 69 18.08 32.95 -1.07
C ILE A 69 17.01 32.28 -1.95
N VAL A 70 15.89 31.85 -1.36
CA VAL A 70 14.78 31.28 -2.14
C VAL A 70 14.21 32.33 -3.11
N ARG A 71 14.08 33.58 -2.66
CA ARG A 71 13.61 34.68 -3.51
C ARG A 71 14.59 34.98 -4.65
N LEU A 72 15.89 35.06 -4.34
CA LEU A 72 16.94 35.26 -5.32
C LEU A 72 16.88 34.21 -6.44
N CYS A 73 16.80 32.92 -6.07
CA CYS A 73 16.70 31.85 -7.04
C CYS A 73 15.42 31.92 -7.88
N LYS A 74 14.28 32.35 -7.30
CA LYS A 74 13.04 32.56 -8.05
C LYS A 74 13.16 33.69 -9.08
N GLU A 75 13.82 34.78 -8.72
CA GLU A 75 14.07 35.91 -9.63
C GLU A 75 14.93 35.48 -10.83
N PHE A 76 15.80 34.48 -10.65
CA PHE A 76 16.61 33.91 -11.74
C PHE A 76 15.88 32.89 -12.64
N SER A 77 14.74 32.34 -12.21
CA SER A 77 13.95 31.35 -12.95
C SER A 77 13.62 31.73 -14.41
N PRO A 78 13.05 32.92 -14.71
CA PRO A 78 12.68 33.26 -16.09
C PRO A 78 13.90 33.35 -17.01
N THR A 79 15.03 33.86 -16.52
CA THR A 79 16.29 33.97 -17.29
C THR A 79 16.86 32.59 -17.62
N VAL A 80 16.83 31.64 -16.67
CA VAL A 80 17.27 30.26 -16.91
C VAL A 80 16.37 29.57 -17.95
N ASN A 81 15.04 29.71 -17.81
CA ASN A 81 14.08 29.10 -18.75
C ASN A 81 14.20 29.64 -20.17
N GLN A 82 14.43 30.95 -20.33
CA GLN A 82 14.61 31.57 -21.65
C GLN A 82 15.87 31.04 -22.36
N CYS A 83 17.01 30.99 -21.68
CA CYS A 83 18.26 30.51 -22.27
C CYS A 83 18.21 29.01 -22.62
N VAL A 84 17.56 28.18 -21.81
CA VAL A 84 17.41 26.73 -22.07
C VAL A 84 16.48 26.48 -23.27
N ASN A 85 15.42 27.28 -23.45
CA ASN A 85 14.54 27.16 -24.60
C ASN A 85 15.23 27.60 -25.90
N GLU A 86 16.07 28.63 -25.86
CA GLU A 86 16.89 29.05 -27.02
C GLU A 86 17.88 27.95 -27.47
N MET A 87 18.41 27.15 -26.54
CA MET A 87 19.24 25.97 -26.85
C MET A 87 18.48 24.86 -27.57
N LYS A 88 17.26 24.54 -27.13
CA LYS A 88 16.44 23.49 -27.75
C LYS A 88 16.03 23.85 -29.18
N ILE A 89 15.91 25.14 -29.49
CA ILE A 89 15.46 25.63 -30.80
C ILE A 89 16.63 25.76 -31.80
N ASN A 90 17.83 26.15 -31.35
CA ASN A 90 18.92 26.54 -32.26
C ASN A 90 20.04 25.48 -32.46
N GLY A 91 19.94 24.30 -31.84
CA GLY A 91 20.90 23.21 -32.03
C GLY A 91 22.36 23.64 -31.83
N ASN A 92 23.28 23.19 -32.71
CA ASN A 92 24.72 23.45 -32.60
C ASN A 92 25.13 24.95 -32.57
N VAL A 93 24.28 25.87 -33.04
CA VAL A 93 24.53 27.32 -32.97
C VAL A 93 24.26 27.88 -31.56
N GLY A 94 23.35 27.25 -30.80
CA GLY A 94 23.13 27.54 -29.38
C GLY A 94 24.26 27.01 -28.48
N ILE A 95 24.91 25.91 -28.89
CA ILE A 95 26.07 25.34 -28.18
C ILE A 95 27.30 26.25 -28.30
N ALA A 96 27.56 26.82 -29.48
CA ALA A 96 28.67 27.75 -29.69
C ALA A 96 28.53 29.07 -28.90
N ARG A 97 27.30 29.57 -28.68
CA ARG A 97 27.04 30.72 -27.79
C ARG A 97 27.21 30.42 -26.30
N MET A 98 27.24 29.14 -25.93
CA MET A 98 27.46 28.71 -24.54
C MET A 98 28.95 28.59 -24.20
N GLU A 99 29.82 28.30 -25.17
CA GLU A 99 31.27 28.40 -24.98
C GLU A 99 31.72 29.86 -24.70
N GLU A 100 30.93 30.85 -25.13
CA GLU A 100 31.09 32.27 -24.78
C GLU A 100 30.22 32.72 -23.58
N GLY A 101 29.38 31.86 -22.99
CA GLY A 101 28.31 32.24 -22.05
C GLY A 101 28.38 31.56 -20.67
N ASN A 102 29.23 32.07 -19.78
CA ASN A 102 29.43 31.59 -18.39
C ASN A 102 28.19 31.77 -17.46
N SER A 103 27.19 32.56 -17.86
CA SER A 103 26.12 33.09 -17.00
C SER A 103 25.06 32.10 -16.57
N VAL A 104 24.54 31.30 -17.50
CA VAL A 104 23.46 30.34 -17.23
C VAL A 104 23.95 29.20 -16.33
N CYS A 105 25.20 28.74 -16.53
CA CYS A 105 25.86 27.78 -15.67
C CYS A 105 26.02 28.29 -14.23
N ASN A 106 26.34 29.58 -14.05
CA ASN A 106 26.50 30.21 -12.75
C ASN A 106 25.15 30.34 -12.00
N LEU A 107 24.06 30.67 -12.69
CA LEU A 107 22.72 30.73 -12.09
C LEU A 107 22.20 29.36 -11.65
N VAL A 108 22.37 28.33 -12.50
CA VAL A 108 22.04 26.94 -12.14
C VAL A 108 22.89 26.46 -10.97
N SER A 109 24.16 26.88 -10.90
CA SER A 109 25.05 26.58 -9.77
C SER A 109 24.56 27.22 -8.47
N ILE A 110 24.06 28.47 -8.50
CA ILE A 110 23.47 29.13 -7.32
C ILE A 110 22.22 28.39 -6.84
N ILE A 111 21.33 27.99 -7.74
CA ILE A 111 20.12 27.22 -7.39
C ILE A 111 20.51 25.86 -6.79
N THR A 112 21.44 25.15 -7.42
CA THR A 112 21.96 23.86 -6.94
C THR A 112 22.56 23.98 -5.54
N MET A 113 23.35 25.02 -5.31
CA MET A 113 23.96 25.31 -4.01
C MET A 113 22.92 25.69 -2.96
N GLY A 114 21.90 26.46 -3.32
CA GLY A 114 20.75 26.76 -2.48
C GLY A 114 20.02 25.51 -2.03
N ILE A 115 19.72 24.59 -2.96
CA ILE A 115 19.07 23.30 -2.66
C ILE A 115 19.92 22.47 -1.69
N LYS A 116 21.20 22.27 -2.01
CA LYS A 116 22.12 21.49 -1.17
C LYS A 116 22.22 22.10 0.23
N SER A 117 22.47 23.40 0.31
CA SER A 117 22.59 24.11 1.59
C SER A 117 21.31 24.01 2.42
N MET A 118 20.14 24.22 1.84
CA MET A 118 18.89 24.11 2.59
C MET A 118 18.59 22.68 3.02
N SER A 119 18.93 21.67 2.23
CA SER A 119 18.79 20.26 2.65
C SER A 119 19.66 19.96 3.88
N GLU A 120 20.90 20.46 3.90
CA GLU A 120 21.82 20.32 5.04
C GLU A 120 21.33 21.11 6.26
N LEU A 121 20.83 22.33 6.07
CA LEU A 121 20.21 23.12 7.14
C LEU A 121 18.98 22.42 7.74
N GLY A 122 18.14 21.83 6.89
CA GLY A 122 16.99 21.02 7.33
C GLY A 122 17.42 19.83 8.18
N MET A 123 18.46 19.10 7.76
CA MET A 123 19.04 18.00 8.54
C MET A 123 19.62 18.48 9.88
N LEU A 124 20.37 19.58 9.88
CA LEU A 124 20.94 20.16 11.10
C LEU A 124 19.87 20.61 12.08
N ALA A 125 18.80 21.24 11.59
CA ALA A 125 17.68 21.68 12.40
C ALA A 125 16.90 20.49 13.02
N ALA A 126 16.86 19.34 12.34
CA ALA A 126 16.17 18.14 12.79
C ALA A 126 16.91 17.36 13.89
N ARG A 127 18.25 17.42 13.93
CA ARG A 127 19.05 16.74 14.98
C ARG A 127 18.57 17.11 16.38
N ASP A 128 18.78 16.20 17.34
CA ASP A 128 18.50 16.42 18.78
C ASP A 128 17.02 16.70 19.09
N GLY A 129 16.10 16.11 18.32
CA GLY A 129 14.65 16.21 18.56
C GLY A 129 13.95 17.42 17.94
N GLY A 130 14.61 18.15 17.01
CA GLY A 130 13.94 19.17 16.20
C GLY A 130 13.67 20.50 16.90
N ASN A 131 14.50 20.90 17.86
CA ASN A 131 14.36 22.15 18.64
C ASN A 131 14.34 23.44 17.79
N LEU A 132 14.65 23.35 16.48
CA LEU A 132 14.64 24.45 15.51
C LEU A 132 13.55 24.29 14.45
N VAL A 133 12.30 23.98 14.87
CA VAL A 133 11.15 23.69 13.99
C VAL A 133 10.96 24.74 12.88
N THR A 134 11.10 26.03 13.19
CA THR A 134 10.91 27.10 12.20
C THR A 134 11.95 27.02 11.08
N ILE A 135 13.22 26.82 11.43
CA ILE A 135 14.31 26.68 10.45
C ILE A 135 14.09 25.42 9.62
N LEU A 136 13.78 24.30 10.28
CA LEU A 136 13.48 23.03 9.62
C LEU A 136 12.38 23.18 8.56
N ASN A 137 11.26 23.80 8.93
CA ASN A 137 10.13 24.01 8.04
C ASN A 137 10.50 24.91 6.85
N THR A 138 11.15 26.04 7.10
CA THR A 138 11.53 26.99 6.06
C THR A 138 12.58 26.40 5.12
N SER A 139 13.57 25.66 5.64
CA SER A 139 14.59 24.98 4.84
C SER A 139 13.99 23.95 3.88
N TRP A 140 13.17 23.01 4.37
CA TRP A 140 12.56 21.99 3.52
C TRP A 140 11.54 22.57 2.53
N LYS A 141 10.75 23.58 2.93
CA LYS A 141 9.89 24.33 2.00
C LYS A 141 10.72 25.02 0.91
N GLY A 142 11.87 25.59 1.28
CA GLY A 142 12.81 26.18 0.34
C GLY A 142 13.34 25.16 -0.66
N VAL A 143 13.75 23.96 -0.20
CA VAL A 143 14.18 22.85 -1.08
C VAL A 143 13.11 22.51 -2.12
N ILE A 144 11.87 22.25 -1.68
CA ILE A 144 10.75 21.95 -2.60
C ILE A 144 10.53 23.09 -3.60
N THR A 145 10.54 24.32 -3.11
CA THR A 145 10.30 25.50 -3.94
C THR A 145 11.37 25.66 -5.02
N LEU A 146 12.65 25.44 -4.69
CA LEU A 146 13.74 25.53 -5.66
C LEU A 146 13.73 24.37 -6.66
N LEU A 147 13.40 23.16 -6.21
CA LEU A 147 13.24 22.00 -7.08
C LEU A 147 12.13 22.19 -8.14
N GLN A 148 11.16 23.07 -7.88
CA GLN A 148 10.08 23.39 -8.82
C GLN A 148 10.45 24.44 -9.89
N ILE A 149 11.57 25.15 -9.76
CA ILE A 149 11.93 26.29 -10.63
C ILE A 149 12.23 25.87 -12.07
N ASP A 150 12.96 24.77 -12.27
CA ASP A 150 13.22 24.18 -13.58
C ASP A 150 13.57 22.68 -13.42
N LYS A 151 12.54 21.84 -13.53
CA LYS A 151 12.65 20.40 -13.28
C LYS A 151 13.67 19.72 -14.19
N HIS A 152 13.72 20.09 -15.48
CA HIS A 152 14.52 19.38 -16.46
C HIS A 152 16.01 19.66 -16.29
N THR A 153 16.38 20.93 -16.07
CA THR A 153 17.79 21.31 -15.88
C THR A 153 18.31 20.80 -14.53
N LEU A 154 17.51 20.90 -13.47
CA LEU A 154 17.91 20.47 -12.12
C LEU A 154 18.06 18.96 -11.99
N ALA A 155 17.28 18.16 -12.74
CA ALA A 155 17.38 16.69 -12.71
C ALA A 155 18.79 16.16 -13.05
N SER A 156 19.57 16.92 -13.82
CA SER A 156 20.94 16.56 -14.23
C SER A 156 22.05 17.15 -13.34
N LYS A 157 21.72 18.09 -12.45
CA LYS A 157 22.70 18.86 -11.65
C LYS A 157 22.56 18.67 -10.14
N VAL A 158 21.37 18.29 -9.69
CA VAL A 158 21.06 18.02 -8.28
C VAL A 158 20.88 16.52 -8.11
N ASP A 159 21.55 15.95 -7.12
CA ASP A 159 21.27 14.58 -6.68
C ASP A 159 19.95 14.56 -5.88
N VAL A 160 18.84 14.41 -6.59
CA VAL A 160 17.51 14.34 -5.98
C VAL A 160 17.34 13.03 -5.20
N GLY A 161 18.02 11.97 -5.60
CA GLY A 161 18.08 10.71 -4.85
C GLY A 161 18.62 10.93 -3.45
N GLU A 162 19.73 11.67 -3.30
CA GLU A 162 20.31 12.05 -2.00
C GLU A 162 19.31 12.84 -1.13
N ILE A 163 18.52 13.74 -1.72
CA ILE A 163 17.48 14.51 -1.00
C ILE A 163 16.39 13.59 -0.46
N ILE A 164 15.91 12.64 -1.27
CA ILE A 164 14.93 11.64 -0.85
C ILE A 164 15.51 10.78 0.28
N LEU A 165 16.76 10.33 0.15
CA LEU A 165 17.44 9.53 1.19
C LEU A 165 17.60 10.32 2.50
N LYS A 166 17.90 11.62 2.45
CA LYS A 166 17.92 12.49 3.65
C LYS A 166 16.56 12.54 4.35
N LEU A 167 15.47 12.71 3.59
CA LEU A 167 14.11 12.70 4.15
C LEU A 167 13.75 11.34 4.76
N ILE A 168 14.08 10.24 4.07
CA ILE A 168 13.90 8.88 4.59
C ILE A 168 14.70 8.67 5.88
N SER A 169 15.95 9.13 5.94
CA SER A 169 16.78 9.05 7.15
C SER A 169 16.12 9.73 8.34
N LEU A 170 15.54 10.92 8.13
CA LEU A 170 14.82 11.65 9.19
C LEU A 170 13.58 10.90 9.68
N ILE A 171 12.85 10.26 8.77
CA ILE A 171 11.70 9.40 9.10
C ILE A 171 12.16 8.21 9.94
N LYS A 172 13.15 7.45 9.46
CA LYS A 172 13.68 6.26 10.12
C LYS A 172 14.21 6.60 11.52
N GLU A 173 15.00 7.66 11.64
CA GLU A 173 15.59 8.10 12.91
C GLU A 173 14.51 8.54 13.91
N SER A 174 13.50 9.29 13.46
CA SER A 174 12.38 9.72 14.32
C SER A 174 11.57 8.54 14.86
N LEU A 175 11.28 7.56 14.00
CA LEU A 175 10.58 6.34 14.41
C LEU A 175 11.44 5.49 15.34
N ARG A 176 12.75 5.41 15.09
CA ARG A 176 13.68 4.64 15.94
C ARG A 176 13.73 5.21 17.35
N PHE A 177 13.86 6.53 17.49
CA PHE A 177 13.83 7.17 18.81
C PHE A 177 12.50 6.92 19.55
N ALA A 178 11.38 6.91 18.83
CA ALA A 178 10.09 6.57 19.41
C ALA A 178 10.05 5.11 19.89
N ALA A 179 10.54 4.18 19.06
CA ALA A 179 10.64 2.76 19.40
C ALA A 179 11.49 2.54 20.64
N GLU A 180 12.67 3.16 20.73
CA GLU A 180 13.57 3.08 21.89
C GLU A 180 12.87 3.61 23.15
N ALA A 181 12.29 4.81 23.08
CA ALA A 181 11.62 5.45 24.21
C ALA A 181 10.44 4.61 24.74
N TRP A 182 9.62 4.08 23.84
CA TRP A 182 8.42 3.33 24.21
C TRP A 182 8.73 1.89 24.64
N SER A 183 9.78 1.27 24.10
CA SER A 183 10.24 -0.06 24.53
C SER A 183 10.75 -0.05 25.98
N CYS A 184 11.39 1.05 26.42
CA CYS A 184 11.83 1.20 27.80
C CYS A 184 10.68 1.46 28.79
N SER A 185 9.54 1.96 28.30
CA SER A 185 8.40 2.44 29.09
C SER A 185 7.27 1.42 29.22
N ALA A 186 7.51 0.13 28.98
CA ALA A 186 6.54 -0.94 28.73
C ALA A 186 5.35 -1.13 29.72
N LYS A 187 5.27 -0.35 30.81
CA LYS A 187 4.15 -0.32 31.77
C LYS A 187 3.15 0.82 31.57
N GLU A 188 3.49 1.88 30.84
CA GLU A 188 2.62 3.04 30.63
C GLU A 188 2.01 3.06 29.22
N ASN A 189 0.71 3.34 29.13
CA ASN A 189 0.03 3.50 27.85
C ASN A 189 0.57 4.74 27.13
N ILE A 190 0.89 4.61 25.84
CA ILE A 190 1.29 5.75 25.02
C ILE A 190 0.05 6.61 24.80
N SER A 191 0.08 7.86 25.29
CA SER A 191 -1.03 8.79 25.08
C SER A 191 -1.14 9.23 23.62
N ALA A 192 -2.36 9.50 23.14
CA ALA A 192 -2.57 10.03 21.79
C ALA A 192 -1.84 11.37 21.57
N THR A 193 -1.72 12.20 22.61
CA THR A 193 -0.99 13.48 22.56
C THR A 193 0.51 13.26 22.35
N GLU A 194 1.11 12.29 23.05
CA GLU A 194 2.52 11.96 22.87
C GLU A 194 2.79 11.36 21.50
N ALA A 195 1.95 10.41 21.08
CA ALA A 195 2.03 9.83 19.74
C ALA A 195 1.91 10.89 18.63
N ARG A 196 0.99 11.86 18.76
CA ARG A 196 0.86 12.97 17.81
C ARG A 196 2.12 13.83 17.77
N ARG A 197 2.72 14.13 18.93
CA ARG A 197 3.97 14.90 19.02
C ARG A 197 5.11 14.22 18.25
N VAL A 198 5.20 12.90 18.35
CA VAL A 198 6.23 12.09 17.67
C VAL A 198 5.95 11.95 16.17
N PHE A 199 4.71 11.70 15.76
CA PHE A 199 4.38 11.40 14.37
C PHE A 199 4.15 12.62 13.48
N LEU A 200 3.88 13.81 14.03
CA LEU A 200 3.74 15.04 13.23
C LEU A 200 5.01 15.40 12.43
N PRO A 201 6.23 15.37 13.02
CA PRO A 201 7.47 15.50 12.25
C PRO A 201 7.63 14.43 11.17
N VAL A 202 7.29 13.17 11.47
CA VAL A 202 7.37 12.07 10.50
C VAL A 202 6.45 12.33 9.31
N LYS A 203 5.20 12.76 9.56
CA LYS A 203 4.25 13.17 8.53
C LYS A 203 4.82 14.29 7.67
N PHE A 204 5.45 15.30 8.28
CA PHE A 204 6.07 16.40 7.56
C PHE A 204 7.17 15.92 6.60
N TYR A 205 8.08 15.05 7.05
CA TYR A 205 9.13 14.50 6.19
C TYR A 205 8.55 13.62 5.08
N LEU A 206 7.55 12.79 5.38
CA LEU A 206 6.85 11.97 4.39
C LEU A 206 6.19 12.81 3.31
N ILE A 207 5.44 13.87 3.66
CA ILE A 207 4.82 14.77 2.68
C ILE A 207 5.87 15.37 1.73
N ASN A 208 7.02 15.79 2.26
CA ASN A 208 8.10 16.32 1.42
C ASN A 208 8.71 15.21 0.54
N ALA A 209 8.87 13.99 1.04
CA ALA A 209 9.35 12.86 0.25
C ALA A 209 8.39 12.54 -0.91
N VAL A 210 7.08 12.52 -0.65
CA VAL A 210 6.05 12.34 -1.69
C VAL A 210 6.19 13.41 -2.78
N LYS A 211 6.29 14.68 -2.37
CA LYS A 211 6.43 15.81 -3.31
C LYS A 211 7.68 15.69 -4.17
N VAL A 212 8.82 15.35 -3.58
CA VAL A 212 10.08 15.20 -4.33
C VAL A 212 10.00 14.00 -5.27
N ALA A 213 9.49 12.86 -4.80
CA ALA A 213 9.35 11.64 -5.60
C ALA A 213 8.43 11.86 -6.81
N ALA A 214 7.28 12.51 -6.60
CA ALA A 214 6.35 12.84 -7.69
C ALA A 214 6.91 13.89 -8.67
N LEU A 215 7.79 14.78 -8.20
CA LEU A 215 8.43 15.78 -9.05
C LEU A 215 9.57 15.20 -9.90
N PHE A 216 10.28 14.18 -9.42
CA PHE A 216 11.45 13.57 -10.06
C PHE A 216 11.38 12.03 -10.01
N PRO A 217 10.42 11.41 -10.71
CA PRO A 217 10.18 9.98 -10.61
C PRO A 217 11.35 9.13 -11.09
N SER A 218 12.08 9.56 -12.11
CA SER A 218 13.29 8.88 -12.60
C SER A 218 14.41 8.82 -11.55
N GLN A 219 14.62 9.87 -10.77
CA GLN A 219 15.59 9.89 -9.67
C GLN A 219 15.06 9.11 -8.45
N ALA A 220 13.77 9.23 -8.15
CA ALA A 220 13.12 8.48 -7.08
C ALA A 220 13.18 6.97 -7.32
N SER A 221 13.09 6.55 -8.58
CA SER A 221 13.19 5.15 -8.96
C SER A 221 14.59 4.58 -8.81
N MET A 222 15.65 5.39 -8.80
CA MET A 222 17.01 4.92 -8.49
C MET A 222 17.17 4.54 -7.01
N VAL A 223 16.37 5.13 -6.12
CA VAL A 223 16.39 4.90 -4.67
C VAL A 223 15.15 4.15 -4.17
N PHE A 224 14.41 3.50 -5.07
CA PHE A 224 13.12 2.86 -4.76
C PHE A 224 13.21 1.80 -3.66
N LYS A 225 14.35 1.10 -3.54
CA LYS A 225 14.57 0.09 -2.51
C LYS A 225 14.53 0.69 -1.10
N GLU A 226 15.10 1.88 -0.93
CA GLU A 226 15.07 2.60 0.35
C GLU A 226 13.71 3.21 0.65
N ILE A 227 13.01 3.68 -0.39
CA ILE A 227 11.61 4.10 -0.27
C ILE A 227 10.74 2.92 0.18
N SER A 228 10.89 1.76 -0.46
CA SER A 228 10.14 0.53 -0.15
C SER A 228 10.41 0.05 1.27
N LEU A 229 11.67 0.05 1.69
CA LEU A 229 12.04 -0.27 3.06
C LEU A 229 11.40 0.69 4.06
N CYS A 230 11.45 2.01 3.80
CA CYS A 230 10.82 3.01 4.67
C CYS A 230 9.30 2.78 4.81
N ILE A 231 8.61 2.51 3.70
CA ILE A 231 7.17 2.21 3.68
C ILE A 231 6.87 0.95 4.51
N LEU A 232 7.66 -0.11 4.30
CA LEU A 232 7.50 -1.37 5.02
C LEU A 232 7.77 -1.21 6.53
N MET A 233 8.77 -0.42 6.92
CA MET A 233 9.08 -0.10 8.31
C MET A 233 7.93 0.64 9.00
N ILE A 234 7.32 1.62 8.33
CA ILE A 234 6.15 2.34 8.86
C ILE A 234 4.99 1.36 9.09
N SER A 235 4.71 0.48 8.13
CA SER A 235 3.67 -0.54 8.26
C SER A 235 3.97 -1.52 9.40
N ALA A 236 5.21 -2.00 9.50
CA ALA A 236 5.64 -2.91 10.54
C ALA A 236 5.53 -2.29 11.93
N PHE A 237 5.97 -1.04 12.08
CA PHE A 237 5.85 -0.30 13.33
C PHE A 237 4.37 -0.12 13.74
N LYS A 238 3.48 0.20 12.78
CA LYS A 238 2.03 0.26 13.02
C LYS A 238 1.47 -1.07 13.52
N VAL A 239 1.83 -2.18 12.87
CA VAL A 239 1.36 -3.53 13.24
C VAL A 239 1.80 -3.88 14.64
N SER A 240 3.09 -3.72 14.96
CA SER A 240 3.60 -4.00 16.30
C SER A 240 2.90 -3.17 17.39
N LEU A 241 2.64 -1.89 17.14
CA LEU A 241 1.87 -1.04 18.07
C LEU A 241 0.40 -1.48 18.23
N SER A 242 -0.22 -2.02 17.17
CA SER A 242 -1.61 -2.50 17.23
C SER A 242 -1.77 -3.78 18.05
N GLN A 243 -0.74 -4.63 18.07
CA GLN A 243 -0.71 -5.88 18.84
C GLN A 243 -0.46 -5.63 20.33
N GLN A 244 0.20 -4.52 20.67
CA GLN A 244 0.52 -4.14 22.05
C GLN A 244 -0.62 -3.33 22.67
N THR A 245 -1.09 -3.74 23.85
CA THR A 245 -2.17 -3.04 24.58
C THR A 245 -1.84 -1.57 24.86
N HIS A 246 -0.59 -1.27 25.21
CA HIS A 246 -0.11 0.08 25.48
C HIS A 246 0.15 0.91 24.21
N GLY A 247 0.23 0.26 23.04
CA GLY A 247 0.49 0.87 21.74
C GLY A 247 -0.75 1.28 20.94
N LYS A 248 -1.96 0.93 21.40
CA LYS A 248 -3.21 1.13 20.64
C LYS A 248 -3.44 2.58 20.19
N HIS A 249 -3.37 3.56 21.11
CA HIS A 249 -3.54 4.97 20.74
C HIS A 249 -2.45 5.47 19.79
N ALA A 250 -1.21 4.96 19.92
CA ALA A 250 -0.15 5.30 18.97
C ALA A 250 -0.44 4.74 17.57
N SER A 251 -0.94 3.50 17.49
CA SER A 251 -1.38 2.88 16.23
C SER A 251 -2.53 3.64 15.58
N GLU A 252 -3.52 4.12 16.35
CA GLU A 252 -4.60 4.98 15.85
C GLU A 252 -4.05 6.29 15.25
N VAL A 253 -3.13 6.95 15.95
CA VAL A 253 -2.53 8.20 15.48
C VAL A 253 -1.66 7.95 14.23
N MET A 254 -0.98 6.81 14.13
CA MET A 254 -0.27 6.44 12.90
C MET A 254 -1.21 6.26 11.72
N THR A 255 -2.35 5.59 11.92
CA THR A 255 -3.41 5.46 10.89
C THR A 255 -3.88 6.83 10.42
N ASP A 256 -4.19 7.73 11.35
CA ASP A 256 -4.69 9.09 11.05
C ASP A 256 -3.62 9.96 10.34
N LEU A 257 -2.37 9.91 10.80
CA LEU A 257 -1.34 10.85 10.34
C LEU A 257 -0.49 10.35 9.18
N LEU A 258 -0.16 9.06 9.14
CA LEU A 258 0.93 8.54 8.29
C LEU A 258 0.45 7.59 7.20
N GLU A 259 -0.63 6.84 7.42
CA GLU A 259 -1.01 5.74 6.54
C GLU A 259 -1.28 6.18 5.10
N LYS A 260 -2.14 7.19 4.91
CA LYS A 260 -2.41 7.74 3.57
C LYS A 260 -1.13 8.24 2.91
N THR A 261 -0.37 9.10 3.59
CA THR A 261 0.85 9.69 3.01
C THR A 261 1.94 8.64 2.71
N THR A 262 1.98 7.54 3.45
CA THR A 262 2.84 6.39 3.15
C THR A 262 2.43 5.72 1.84
N VAL A 263 1.12 5.56 1.59
CA VAL A 263 0.60 5.05 0.32
C VAL A 263 0.76 6.07 -0.81
N ASP A 264 0.64 7.37 -0.54
CA ASP A 264 0.91 8.43 -1.52
C ASP A 264 2.37 8.39 -2.00
N LEU A 265 3.32 8.02 -1.14
CA LEU A 265 4.73 7.85 -1.51
C LEU A 265 4.94 6.68 -2.47
N LEU A 266 4.26 5.56 -2.23
CA LEU A 266 4.26 4.45 -3.17
C LEU A 266 3.59 4.84 -4.49
N SER A 267 2.45 5.53 -4.41
CA SER A 267 1.66 5.95 -5.56
C SER A 267 2.43 6.94 -6.44
N ALA A 268 3.24 7.82 -5.85
CA ALA A 268 4.12 8.73 -6.59
C ALA A 268 5.12 7.99 -7.51
N LEU A 269 5.55 6.79 -7.12
CA LEU A 269 6.38 5.93 -7.97
C LEU A 269 5.54 5.13 -8.97
N LEU A 270 4.41 4.56 -8.54
CA LEU A 270 3.59 3.71 -9.40
C LEU A 270 2.92 4.49 -10.54
N ASN A 271 2.43 5.70 -10.26
CA ASN A 271 1.75 6.57 -11.23
C ASN A 271 2.70 7.34 -12.15
N ALA A 272 4.02 7.18 -12.00
CA ALA A 272 4.94 7.93 -12.82
C ALA A 272 5.00 7.36 -14.24
N GLY A 273 4.45 8.07 -15.23
CA GLY A 273 4.47 7.64 -16.65
C GLY A 273 5.89 7.41 -17.21
N GLU A 274 6.90 8.08 -16.66
CA GLU A 274 8.33 7.91 -17.03
C GLU A 274 8.93 6.57 -16.59
N ILE A 275 8.29 5.87 -15.65
CA ILE A 275 8.78 4.61 -15.10
C ILE A 275 8.33 3.44 -15.99
N THR A 276 9.25 2.51 -16.29
CA THR A 276 8.94 1.32 -17.08
C THR A 276 8.07 0.35 -16.29
N GLN A 277 7.28 -0.47 -17.00
CA GLN A 277 6.47 -1.51 -16.37
C GLN A 277 7.32 -2.49 -15.55
N GLU A 278 8.51 -2.85 -16.05
CA GLU A 278 9.47 -3.70 -15.34
C GLU A 278 9.88 -3.13 -13.98
N LEU A 279 10.11 -1.82 -13.91
CA LEU A 279 10.51 -1.17 -12.67
C LEU A 279 9.34 -1.06 -11.68
N ARG A 280 8.10 -0.85 -12.17
CA ARG A 280 6.89 -0.94 -11.32
C ARG A 280 6.74 -2.34 -10.71
N LEU A 281 6.95 -3.38 -11.52
CA LEU A 281 6.91 -4.76 -11.05
C LEU A 281 8.02 -5.02 -10.03
N SER A 282 9.26 -4.59 -10.30
CA SER A 282 10.38 -4.72 -9.37
C SER A 282 10.13 -4.00 -8.02
N LEU A 283 9.52 -2.82 -8.06
CA LEU A 283 9.09 -2.09 -6.87
C LEU A 283 8.07 -2.90 -6.05
N LEU A 284 7.02 -3.42 -6.69
CA LEU A 284 6.01 -4.24 -6.03
C LEU A 284 6.58 -5.59 -5.54
N ASP A 285 7.49 -6.21 -6.30
CA ASP A 285 8.19 -7.42 -5.91
C ASP A 285 9.04 -7.19 -4.67
N SER A 286 9.66 -6.02 -4.51
CA SER A 286 10.44 -5.69 -3.32
C SER A 286 9.60 -5.55 -2.05
N LEU A 287 8.33 -5.14 -2.18
CA LEU A 287 7.38 -5.00 -1.07
C LEU A 287 6.63 -6.30 -0.79
N PHE A 288 6.28 -7.04 -1.84
CA PHE A 288 5.38 -8.19 -1.83
C PHE A 288 6.09 -9.41 -2.42
N ILE A 289 7.04 -9.93 -1.65
CA ILE A 289 7.93 -11.04 -2.01
C ILE A 289 7.20 -12.39 -1.90
N ASN A 290 7.32 -13.21 -2.94
CA ASN A 290 6.74 -14.56 -3.00
C ASN A 290 7.41 -15.53 -2.03
N GLU A 291 6.66 -16.52 -1.53
CA GLU A 291 7.16 -17.44 -0.50
C GLU A 291 8.38 -18.27 -0.96
N GLN A 292 8.42 -18.59 -2.26
CA GLN A 292 9.52 -19.33 -2.90
C GLN A 292 10.88 -18.60 -2.82
N CYS A 293 10.90 -17.29 -2.56
CA CYS A 293 12.13 -16.53 -2.38
C CYS A 293 12.70 -16.64 -0.95
N PHE A 294 11.90 -17.05 0.05
CA PHE A 294 12.41 -17.27 1.42
C PHE A 294 13.12 -18.63 1.54
N SER A 295 12.74 -19.62 0.74
CA SER A 295 13.31 -20.98 0.83
C SER A 295 14.73 -21.08 0.27
N THR A 296 15.12 -20.22 -0.68
CA THR A 296 16.44 -20.26 -1.34
C THR A 296 17.57 -19.62 -0.52
N GLN A 297 17.28 -18.83 0.52
CA GLN A 297 18.30 -18.21 1.39
C GLN A 297 18.58 -18.98 2.69
N VAL A 298 17.82 -20.04 3.00
CA VAL A 298 18.02 -20.83 4.24
C VAL A 298 19.18 -21.83 4.14
N CYS A 299 19.73 -22.07 2.94
CA CYS A 299 20.93 -22.88 2.79
C CYS A 299 22.17 -21.98 2.83
N ASN A 300 22.72 -21.79 4.04
CA ASN A 300 24.01 -21.16 4.39
C ASN A 300 23.90 -19.87 5.22
N LYS A 301 23.42 -20.00 6.46
CA LYS A 301 24.14 -19.53 7.67
C LYS A 301 23.36 -19.94 8.92
N GLN A 302 24.01 -20.81 9.69
CA GLN A 302 23.82 -21.17 11.10
C GLN A 302 22.45 -20.90 11.75
N GLY A 303 21.86 -22.00 12.22
CA GLY A 303 20.68 -22.01 13.07
C GLY A 303 20.83 -21.11 14.29
N HIS A 304 19.93 -20.15 14.36
CA HIS A 304 19.22 -19.86 15.59
C HIS A 304 17.75 -19.76 15.22
N ASP A 305 17.00 -20.81 15.54
CA ASP A 305 15.60 -20.66 15.94
C ASP A 305 15.58 -19.65 17.10
N SER A 306 15.46 -18.37 16.79
CA SER A 306 14.97 -17.40 17.75
C SER A 306 13.52 -17.16 17.38
N GLN A 307 12.63 -17.85 18.10
CA GLN A 307 11.19 -17.63 18.12
C GLN A 307 10.81 -16.26 18.71
N THR A 308 11.76 -15.33 18.85
CA THR A 308 11.55 -14.01 19.40
C THR A 308 11.08 -13.09 18.28
N GLU A 309 9.87 -12.55 18.40
CA GLU A 309 9.41 -11.50 17.51
C GLU A 309 10.42 -10.34 17.53
N PRO A 310 10.80 -9.79 16.35
CA PRO A 310 11.77 -8.71 16.29
C PRO A 310 11.23 -7.52 17.09
N SER A 311 12.08 -6.93 17.94
CA SER A 311 11.66 -5.76 18.71
C SER A 311 11.36 -4.58 17.78
N LEU A 312 10.65 -3.57 18.29
CA LEU A 312 10.37 -2.33 17.55
C LEU A 312 11.66 -1.68 17.03
N VAL A 313 12.76 -1.79 17.77
CA VAL A 313 14.07 -1.22 17.41
C VAL A 313 14.75 -2.06 16.32
N ASP A 314 14.60 -3.38 16.37
CA ASP A 314 15.17 -4.29 15.36
C ASP A 314 14.52 -4.06 13.99
N ILE A 315 13.19 -3.91 13.96
CA ILE A 315 12.42 -3.59 12.74
C ILE A 315 12.94 -2.30 12.10
N LEU A 316 13.29 -1.31 12.92
CA LEU A 316 13.73 0.00 12.45
C LEU A 316 15.23 0.08 12.11
N SER A 317 15.97 -1.00 12.39
CA SER A 317 17.41 -1.13 12.10
C SER A 317 17.69 -2.04 10.91
N LEU A 318 16.66 -2.56 10.24
CA LEU A 318 16.81 -3.45 9.10
C LEU A 318 17.48 -2.76 7.91
N SER A 319 18.43 -3.45 7.29
CA SER A 319 18.91 -3.14 5.94
C SER A 319 17.91 -3.61 4.88
N VAL A 320 18.00 -3.06 3.67
CA VAL A 320 17.18 -3.47 2.52
C VAL A 320 17.21 -4.98 2.29
N GLU A 321 18.39 -5.58 2.38
CA GLU A 321 18.61 -7.02 2.17
C GLU A 321 17.96 -7.87 3.27
N SER A 322 18.10 -7.44 4.53
CA SER A 322 17.52 -8.14 5.68
C SER A 322 15.98 -8.04 5.71
N ALA A 323 15.43 -6.89 5.30
CA ALA A 323 13.98 -6.70 5.26
C ALA A 323 13.31 -7.51 4.14
N ALA A 324 14.00 -7.70 3.01
CA ALA A 324 13.50 -8.52 1.92
C ALA A 324 13.24 -9.97 2.39
N SER A 325 14.16 -10.56 3.15
CA SER A 325 14.08 -11.97 3.59
C SER A 325 13.42 -12.19 4.96
N ALA A 326 13.03 -11.12 5.67
CA ALA A 326 12.45 -11.24 7.00
C ALA A 326 11.01 -11.79 6.98
N ARG A 327 10.84 -13.08 7.34
CA ARG A 327 9.51 -13.68 7.62
C ARG A 327 8.76 -12.97 8.76
N GLY A 328 9.46 -12.28 9.66
CA GLY A 328 8.83 -11.46 10.70
C GLY A 328 8.00 -10.28 10.16
N LEU A 329 8.18 -9.88 8.90
CA LEU A 329 7.47 -8.74 8.30
C LEU A 329 6.24 -9.14 7.46
N LEU A 330 5.86 -10.42 7.43
CA LEU A 330 4.75 -10.88 6.59
C LEU A 330 3.42 -10.16 6.93
N LEU A 331 3.11 -10.02 8.22
CA LEU A 331 1.90 -9.32 8.65
C LEU A 331 1.94 -7.82 8.27
N ALA A 332 3.11 -7.19 8.37
CA ALA A 332 3.32 -5.81 7.95
C ALA A 332 3.06 -5.62 6.45
N ARG A 333 3.45 -6.60 5.62
CA ARG A 333 3.17 -6.58 4.17
C ARG A 333 1.68 -6.74 3.88
N VAL A 334 0.99 -7.62 4.61
CA VAL A 334 -0.48 -7.79 4.49
C VAL A 334 -1.20 -6.49 4.83
N VAL A 335 -0.81 -5.81 5.92
CA VAL A 335 -1.42 -4.53 6.33
C VAL A 335 -1.06 -3.39 5.36
N LEU A 336 0.15 -3.40 4.82
CA LEU A 336 0.53 -2.44 3.78
C LEU A 336 -0.32 -2.65 2.53
N PHE A 337 -0.45 -3.90 2.05
CA PHE A 337 -1.24 -4.23 0.87
C PHE A 337 -2.72 -3.85 1.08
N GLN A 338 -3.26 -4.09 2.27
CA GLN A 338 -4.60 -3.64 2.68
C GLN A 338 -4.78 -2.13 2.56
N SER A 339 -3.79 -1.36 2.97
CA SER A 339 -3.79 0.11 2.86
C SER A 339 -3.72 0.57 1.41
N VAL A 340 -2.89 -0.08 0.59
CA VAL A 340 -2.77 0.20 -0.86
C VAL A 340 -4.09 -0.07 -1.57
N MET A 341 -4.75 -1.20 -1.30
CA MET A 341 -6.06 -1.51 -1.86
C MET A 341 -7.11 -0.44 -1.51
N ARG A 342 -7.11 0.05 -0.26
CA ARG A 342 -8.07 1.05 0.19
C ARG A 342 -7.90 2.41 -0.50
N TYR A 343 -6.67 2.83 -0.78
CA TYR A 343 -6.39 4.12 -1.43
C TYR A 343 -6.12 4.00 -2.93
N SER A 344 -6.46 2.86 -3.54
CA SER A 344 -6.19 2.58 -4.95
C SER A 344 -6.97 3.47 -5.94
N ALA A 345 -7.94 4.26 -5.47
CA ALA A 345 -8.71 5.17 -6.31
C ALA A 345 -7.85 6.28 -6.95
N GLU A 346 -6.73 6.64 -6.32
CA GLU A 346 -5.77 7.65 -6.80
C GLU A 346 -4.69 7.05 -7.74
N LEU A 347 -4.70 5.74 -7.97
CA LEU A 347 -3.75 5.07 -8.86
C LEU A 347 -4.16 5.22 -10.33
N GLU A 348 -3.17 5.32 -11.21
CA GLU A 348 -3.37 5.23 -12.66
C GLU A 348 -3.65 3.78 -13.10
N GLU A 349 -4.17 3.59 -14.30
CA GLU A 349 -4.61 2.28 -14.80
C GLU A 349 -3.50 1.21 -14.80
N ASP A 350 -2.28 1.58 -15.21
CA ASP A 350 -1.13 0.68 -15.17
C ASP A 350 -0.77 0.25 -13.73
N ALA A 351 -0.90 1.19 -12.78
CA ALA A 351 -0.65 0.92 -11.37
C ALA A 351 -1.76 0.03 -10.77
N LYS A 352 -3.03 0.29 -11.11
CA LYS A 352 -4.16 -0.58 -10.72
C LYS A 352 -3.96 -2.00 -11.22
N LEU A 353 -3.55 -2.16 -12.48
CA LEU A 353 -3.25 -3.47 -13.07
C LEU A 353 -2.12 -4.18 -12.31
N ALA A 354 -1.03 -3.46 -12.01
CA ALA A 354 0.11 -4.03 -11.29
C ALA A 354 -0.25 -4.46 -9.86
N ILE A 355 -1.08 -3.69 -9.14
CA ILE A 355 -1.61 -4.08 -7.82
C ILE A 355 -2.55 -5.28 -7.92
N THR A 356 -3.41 -5.33 -8.94
CA THR A 356 -4.35 -6.44 -9.16
C THR A 356 -3.60 -7.75 -9.36
N ARG A 357 -2.49 -7.74 -10.11
CA ARG A 357 -1.62 -8.92 -10.30
C ARG A 357 -0.96 -9.41 -9.01
N LYS A 358 -0.87 -8.58 -7.96
CA LYS A 358 -0.37 -8.96 -6.64
C LYS A 358 -1.44 -9.57 -5.73
N LEU A 359 -2.70 -9.66 -6.16
CA LEU A 359 -3.73 -10.33 -5.39
C LEU A 359 -3.50 -11.83 -5.23
N GLN A 360 -2.85 -12.49 -6.20
CA GLN A 360 -2.48 -13.92 -6.03
C GLN A 360 -1.48 -14.09 -4.88
N TRP A 361 -0.42 -13.27 -4.86
CA TRP A 361 0.52 -13.23 -3.74
C TRP A 361 -0.20 -12.99 -2.40
N PHE A 362 -1.20 -12.13 -2.40
CA PHE A 362 -1.99 -11.84 -1.21
C PHE A 362 -2.79 -13.07 -0.74
N LEU A 363 -3.39 -13.85 -1.63
CA LEU A 363 -4.07 -15.09 -1.25
C LEU A 363 -3.07 -16.16 -0.78
N ASP A 364 -1.92 -16.27 -1.42
CA ASP A 364 -0.88 -17.21 -1.06
C ASP A 364 -0.35 -16.92 0.36
N ILE A 365 -0.08 -15.66 0.70
CA ILE A 365 0.46 -15.31 2.01
C ILE A 365 -0.56 -15.51 3.15
N LEU A 366 -1.85 -15.46 2.85
CA LEU A 366 -2.92 -15.78 3.80
C LEU A 366 -3.01 -17.29 4.11
N THR A 367 -2.20 -18.14 3.49
CA THR A 367 -2.08 -19.55 3.86
C THR A 367 -0.99 -19.81 4.90
N ASP A 368 -0.09 -18.85 5.15
CA ASP A 368 0.92 -18.95 6.20
C ASP A 368 0.25 -18.95 7.58
N GLU A 369 0.65 -19.90 8.43
CA GLU A 369 0.03 -20.17 9.72
C GLU A 369 -0.02 -18.96 10.65
N LYS A 370 1.08 -18.21 10.71
CA LYS A 370 1.18 -17.03 11.57
C LYS A 370 0.32 -15.89 11.03
N VAL A 371 0.27 -15.76 9.71
CA VAL A 371 -0.50 -14.71 9.05
C VAL A 371 -2.00 -14.95 9.21
N TYR A 372 -2.51 -16.12 8.83
CA TYR A 372 -3.96 -16.37 8.92
C TYR A 372 -4.47 -16.35 10.36
N THR A 373 -3.69 -16.89 11.31
CA THR A 373 -4.04 -16.86 12.74
C THR A 373 -4.13 -15.42 13.23
N SER A 374 -3.20 -14.55 12.81
CA SER A 374 -3.24 -13.13 13.14
C SER A 374 -4.44 -12.43 12.51
N VAL A 375 -4.75 -12.72 11.24
CA VAL A 375 -5.90 -12.13 10.53
C VAL A 375 -7.23 -12.45 11.21
N LEU A 376 -7.36 -13.65 11.79
CA LEU A 376 -8.58 -14.07 12.48
C LEU A 376 -8.70 -13.55 13.91
N SER A 377 -7.58 -13.28 14.58
CA SER A 377 -7.55 -12.93 16.02
C SER A 377 -7.30 -11.45 16.31
N SER A 378 -6.70 -10.71 15.38
CA SER A 378 -6.21 -9.34 15.61
C SER A 378 -7.18 -8.27 15.08
N GLN A 379 -6.99 -7.05 15.54
CA GLN A 379 -7.73 -5.86 15.10
C GLN A 379 -6.78 -4.79 14.56
N LEU A 380 -7.26 -3.97 13.64
CA LEU A 380 -6.53 -2.83 13.09
C LEU A 380 -7.32 -1.54 13.24
N PRO A 381 -6.63 -0.42 13.53
CA PRO A 381 -7.24 0.89 13.46
C PRO A 381 -7.41 1.30 11.99
N MET A 382 -8.64 1.66 11.64
CA MET A 382 -9.08 2.06 10.31
C MET A 382 -9.62 3.48 10.34
N ALA A 383 -9.14 4.34 9.44
CA ALA A 383 -9.75 5.64 9.23
C ALA A 383 -11.15 5.46 8.63
N ASP A 384 -12.16 6.13 9.18
CA ASP A 384 -13.50 6.16 8.61
C ASP A 384 -13.50 6.83 7.23
N GLY A 385 -14.55 6.59 6.44
CA GLY A 385 -14.69 7.20 5.10
C GLY A 385 -14.72 8.73 5.10
N SER A 386 -14.96 9.38 6.25
CA SER A 386 -14.90 10.83 6.42
C SER A 386 -13.54 11.37 6.91
N GLY A 387 -12.62 10.48 7.31
CA GLY A 387 -11.30 10.80 7.84
C GLY A 387 -11.30 11.50 9.20
N LYS A 388 -12.42 11.51 9.93
CA LYS A 388 -12.60 12.23 11.20
C LYS A 388 -12.50 11.31 12.41
N THR A 389 -12.73 10.01 12.25
CA THR A 389 -12.74 9.04 13.35
C THR A 389 -12.01 7.76 12.97
N VAL A 390 -11.16 7.26 13.87
CA VAL A 390 -10.50 5.96 13.71
C VAL A 390 -11.32 4.90 14.43
N ILE A 391 -11.66 3.82 13.73
CA ILE A 391 -12.47 2.70 14.24
C ILE A 391 -11.59 1.44 14.27
N TRP A 392 -11.69 0.66 15.34
CA TRP A 392 -11.04 -0.65 15.42
C TRP A 392 -11.91 -1.70 14.74
N GLU A 393 -11.39 -2.27 13.65
CA GLU A 393 -12.03 -3.34 12.91
C GLU A 393 -11.23 -4.63 13.08
N SER A 394 -11.90 -5.79 12.98
CA SER A 394 -11.17 -7.04 12.86
C SER A 394 -10.28 -7.01 11.61
N MET A 395 -9.11 -7.62 11.67
CA MET A 395 -8.21 -7.66 10.50
C MET A 395 -8.91 -8.27 9.29
N PHE A 396 -9.66 -9.34 9.49
CA PHE A 396 -10.48 -9.95 8.46
C PHE A 396 -11.48 -8.96 7.83
N SER A 397 -12.26 -8.24 8.66
CA SER A 397 -13.22 -7.23 8.18
C SER A 397 -12.54 -6.10 7.41
N ALA A 398 -11.41 -5.60 7.91
CA ALA A 398 -10.65 -4.54 7.27
C ALA A 398 -10.09 -4.96 5.90
N LEU A 399 -9.56 -6.18 5.79
CA LEU A 399 -9.09 -6.76 4.53
C LEU A 399 -10.24 -6.92 3.54
N LEU A 400 -11.36 -7.48 3.99
CA LEU A 400 -12.52 -7.71 3.14
C LEU A 400 -13.13 -6.39 2.63
N LEU A 401 -13.20 -5.36 3.47
CA LEU A 401 -13.68 -4.04 3.09
C LEU A 401 -12.74 -3.38 2.07
N SER A 402 -11.42 -3.48 2.25
CA SER A 402 -10.43 -2.99 1.29
C SER A 402 -10.54 -3.70 -0.07
N LEU A 403 -10.73 -5.03 -0.07
CA LEU A 403 -10.93 -5.80 -1.30
C LEU A 403 -12.23 -5.40 -2.01
N LYS A 404 -13.34 -5.27 -1.29
CA LYS A 404 -14.62 -4.79 -1.86
C LYS A 404 -14.48 -3.38 -2.44
N SER A 405 -13.74 -2.51 -1.76
CA SER A 405 -13.43 -1.16 -2.26
C SER A 405 -12.60 -1.21 -3.56
N LEU A 406 -11.59 -2.08 -3.61
CA LEU A 406 -10.81 -2.31 -4.83
C LEU A 406 -11.71 -2.82 -5.97
N MET A 407 -12.62 -3.78 -5.72
CA MET A 407 -13.55 -4.26 -6.75
C MET A 407 -14.38 -3.13 -7.38
N ILE A 408 -14.87 -2.19 -6.56
CA ILE A 408 -15.60 -1.01 -7.04
C ILE A 408 -14.70 -0.13 -7.91
N ILE A 409 -13.45 0.09 -7.48
CA ILE A 409 -12.49 0.93 -8.23
C ILE A 409 -12.11 0.29 -9.56
N LEU A 410 -12.00 -1.04 -9.60
CA LEU A 410 -11.60 -1.79 -10.79
C LEU A 410 -12.76 -2.03 -11.77
N SER A 411 -14.03 -1.90 -11.36
CA SER A 411 -15.17 -2.30 -12.20
C SER A 411 -15.28 -1.55 -13.54
N SER A 412 -14.68 -0.35 -13.65
CA SER A 412 -14.62 0.43 -14.88
C SER A 412 -13.24 0.43 -15.54
N SER A 413 -12.34 -0.42 -15.07
CA SER A 413 -10.92 -0.46 -15.45
C SER A 413 -10.60 -1.79 -16.17
N PRO A 414 -9.65 -1.81 -17.12
CA PRO A 414 -9.22 -3.05 -17.79
C PRO A 414 -8.66 -4.09 -16.80
N ALA A 415 -8.16 -3.66 -15.63
CA ALA A 415 -7.72 -4.58 -14.59
C ALA A 415 -8.85 -5.42 -13.96
N TRP A 416 -10.13 -5.13 -14.27
CA TRP A 416 -11.25 -6.00 -13.88
C TRP A 416 -11.07 -7.43 -14.40
N GLU A 417 -10.60 -7.61 -15.64
CA GLU A 417 -10.45 -8.93 -16.26
C GLU A 417 -9.46 -9.81 -15.47
N GLU A 418 -8.39 -9.20 -14.96
CA GLU A 418 -7.38 -9.88 -14.14
C GLU A 418 -7.94 -10.25 -12.76
N LEU A 419 -8.74 -9.37 -12.15
CA LEU A 419 -9.44 -9.65 -10.91
C LEU A 419 -10.46 -10.78 -11.09
N GLU A 420 -11.27 -10.75 -12.16
CA GLU A 420 -12.26 -11.78 -12.47
C GLU A 420 -11.58 -13.13 -12.66
N THR A 421 -10.48 -13.16 -13.43
CA THR A 421 -9.68 -14.37 -13.66
C THR A 421 -9.15 -14.93 -12.35
N LEU A 422 -8.60 -14.08 -11.47
CA LEU A 422 -8.13 -14.48 -10.15
C LEU A 422 -9.26 -15.10 -9.31
N LEU A 423 -10.42 -14.43 -9.26
CA LEU A 423 -11.57 -14.91 -8.47
C LEU A 423 -12.11 -16.25 -8.99
N LEU A 424 -12.06 -16.50 -10.30
CA LEU A 424 -12.43 -17.77 -10.91
C LEU A 424 -11.42 -18.87 -10.57
N GLN A 425 -10.11 -18.60 -10.71
CA GLN A 425 -9.04 -19.55 -10.38
C GLN A 425 -9.08 -19.98 -8.91
N ASN A 426 -9.50 -19.08 -8.02
CA ASN A 426 -9.54 -19.29 -6.59
C ASN A 426 -10.95 -19.61 -6.05
N LEU A 427 -11.94 -19.84 -6.91
CA LEU A 427 -13.33 -20.13 -6.50
C LEU A 427 -13.43 -21.37 -5.59
N LEU A 428 -12.54 -22.35 -5.80
CA LEU A 428 -12.42 -23.57 -5.02
C LEU A 428 -11.08 -23.60 -4.26
N HIS A 429 -10.62 -22.47 -3.75
CA HIS A 429 -9.34 -22.38 -3.05
C HIS A 429 -9.28 -23.33 -1.83
N PRO A 430 -8.25 -24.19 -1.66
CA PRO A 430 -8.22 -25.23 -0.62
C PRO A 430 -8.19 -24.67 0.81
N HIS A 431 -7.52 -23.54 1.01
CA HIS A 431 -7.48 -22.86 2.32
C HIS A 431 -8.80 -22.13 2.62
N PHE A 432 -9.40 -22.40 3.78
CA PHE A 432 -10.73 -21.90 4.15
C PHE A 432 -10.83 -20.37 4.19
N LEU A 433 -9.78 -19.68 4.68
CA LEU A 433 -9.79 -18.23 4.78
C LEU A 433 -9.84 -17.57 3.40
N CYS A 434 -9.00 -18.07 2.48
CA CYS A 434 -8.94 -17.56 1.11
C CYS A 434 -10.25 -17.87 0.36
N TRP A 435 -10.80 -19.08 0.54
CA TRP A 435 -12.11 -19.43 -0.01
C TRP A 435 -13.21 -18.49 0.52
N GLN A 436 -13.24 -18.23 1.84
CA GLN A 436 -14.23 -17.32 2.42
C GLN A 436 -14.11 -15.90 1.84
N ILE A 437 -12.88 -15.39 1.67
CA ILE A 437 -12.65 -14.08 1.04
C ILE A 437 -13.16 -14.08 -0.39
N VAL A 438 -12.75 -15.04 -1.22
CA VAL A 438 -13.16 -15.13 -2.63
C VAL A 438 -14.68 -15.24 -2.76
N MET A 439 -15.32 -16.06 -1.92
CA MET A 439 -16.78 -16.20 -1.93
C MET A 439 -17.49 -14.91 -1.49
N GLU A 440 -17.00 -14.22 -0.46
CA GLU A 440 -17.55 -12.92 -0.07
C GLU A 440 -17.45 -11.86 -1.18
N LEU A 441 -16.37 -11.91 -1.99
CA LEU A 441 -16.19 -11.02 -3.13
C LEU A 441 -17.14 -11.37 -4.28
N TRP A 442 -17.31 -12.65 -4.60
CA TRP A 442 -18.31 -13.07 -5.58
C TRP A 442 -19.74 -12.72 -5.15
N CYS A 443 -20.07 -12.90 -3.86
CA CYS A 443 -21.37 -12.50 -3.33
C CYS A 443 -21.55 -10.99 -3.34
N PHE A 444 -20.51 -10.23 -3.05
CA PHE A 444 -20.55 -8.77 -3.18
C PHE A 444 -20.81 -8.36 -4.62
N TRP A 445 -20.10 -8.94 -5.58
CA TRP A 445 -20.35 -8.72 -7.00
C TRP A 445 -21.80 -9.11 -7.39
N ALA A 446 -22.28 -10.27 -6.96
CA ALA A 446 -23.63 -10.75 -7.31
C ALA A 446 -24.75 -9.85 -6.78
N ARG A 447 -24.54 -9.15 -5.66
CA ARG A 447 -25.50 -8.16 -5.12
C ARG A 447 -25.55 -6.86 -5.91
N HIS A 448 -24.52 -6.55 -6.70
CA HIS A 448 -24.36 -5.26 -7.38
C HIS A 448 -24.32 -5.37 -8.92
N ALA A 449 -24.09 -6.57 -9.46
CA ALA A 449 -24.15 -6.85 -10.88
C ALA A 449 -25.60 -7.00 -11.37
N THR A 450 -25.80 -7.00 -12.69
CA THR A 450 -27.13 -7.23 -13.29
C THR A 450 -27.57 -8.68 -13.13
N ASP A 451 -28.88 -8.90 -12.94
CA ASP A 451 -29.44 -10.25 -12.77
C ASP A 451 -29.01 -11.21 -13.90
N ASP A 452 -28.98 -10.74 -15.15
CA ASP A 452 -28.57 -11.54 -16.32
C ASP A 452 -27.10 -11.99 -16.24
N THR A 453 -26.20 -11.10 -15.80
CA THR A 453 -24.77 -11.45 -15.65
C THR A 453 -24.56 -12.45 -14.53
N VAL A 454 -25.28 -12.30 -13.42
CA VAL A 454 -25.23 -13.24 -12.29
C VAL A 454 -25.78 -14.60 -12.72
N ALA A 455 -26.91 -14.61 -13.44
CA ALA A 455 -27.51 -15.82 -13.98
C ALA A 455 -26.53 -16.60 -14.87
N ASN A 456 -25.85 -15.91 -15.78
CA ASN A 456 -24.88 -16.53 -16.69
C ASN A 456 -23.70 -17.18 -15.95
N VAL A 457 -23.16 -16.54 -14.92
CA VAL A 457 -22.09 -17.11 -14.09
C VAL A 457 -22.59 -18.35 -13.35
N ILE A 458 -23.77 -18.28 -12.72
CA ILE A 458 -24.35 -19.41 -12.00
C ILE A 458 -24.65 -20.58 -12.95
N ASP A 459 -25.20 -20.34 -14.14
CA ASP A 459 -25.47 -21.37 -15.12
C ASP A 459 -24.18 -22.07 -15.57
N LYS A 460 -23.08 -21.33 -15.78
CA LYS A 460 -21.75 -21.91 -16.07
C LYS A 460 -21.23 -22.77 -14.92
N LEU A 461 -21.41 -22.35 -13.67
CA LEU A 461 -21.04 -23.14 -12.50
C LEU A 461 -21.90 -24.41 -12.38
N CYS A 462 -23.19 -24.35 -12.69
CA CYS A 462 -24.06 -25.52 -12.74
C CYS A 462 -23.62 -26.52 -13.82
N ILE A 463 -23.24 -26.04 -15.01
CA ILE A 463 -22.69 -26.89 -16.09
C ILE A 463 -21.38 -27.54 -15.63
N PHE A 464 -20.49 -26.76 -15.01
CA PHE A 464 -19.24 -27.29 -14.46
C PHE A 464 -19.51 -28.37 -13.40
N MET A 465 -20.42 -28.12 -12.46
CA MET A 465 -20.82 -29.08 -11.44
C MET A 465 -21.38 -30.39 -12.03
N LEU A 466 -22.24 -30.29 -13.05
CA LEU A 466 -22.79 -31.44 -13.77
C LEU A 466 -21.70 -32.23 -14.51
N SER A 467 -20.60 -31.59 -14.94
CA SER A 467 -19.48 -32.31 -15.54
C SER A 467 -18.70 -33.13 -14.49
N MET A 468 -18.61 -32.64 -13.25
CA MET A 468 -17.88 -33.32 -12.15
C MET A 468 -18.63 -34.50 -11.55
N SER A 469 -19.97 -34.52 -11.62
CA SER A 469 -20.76 -35.66 -11.14
C SER A 469 -20.53 -36.94 -11.94
N THR A 470 -19.86 -36.86 -13.10
CA THR A 470 -19.42 -38.05 -13.85
C THR A 470 -18.22 -38.76 -13.20
N SER A 471 -17.38 -38.03 -12.46
CA SER A 471 -16.08 -38.51 -11.98
C SER A 471 -15.93 -38.52 -10.46
N GLU A 472 -16.75 -37.76 -9.74
CA GLU A 472 -16.64 -37.62 -8.29
C GLU A 472 -17.90 -38.02 -7.53
N ALA A 473 -17.70 -38.65 -6.37
CA ALA A 473 -18.80 -39.09 -5.52
C ALA A 473 -19.33 -37.94 -4.63
N PRO A 474 -20.65 -37.69 -4.58
CA PRO A 474 -21.25 -36.59 -3.81
C PRO A 474 -21.12 -36.75 -2.28
N LEU A 475 -20.79 -37.94 -1.80
CA LEU A 475 -20.59 -38.20 -0.37
C LEU A 475 -19.21 -37.77 0.15
N CYS A 476 -18.25 -37.44 -0.73
CA CYS A 476 -16.93 -36.97 -0.32
C CYS A 476 -16.97 -35.44 -0.11
N PRO A 477 -16.87 -34.91 1.14
CA PRO A 477 -17.05 -33.48 1.42
C PRO A 477 -16.06 -32.56 0.69
N ASP A 478 -14.83 -33.04 0.47
CA ASP A 478 -13.75 -32.27 -0.16
C ASP A 478 -13.68 -32.43 -1.69
N SER A 479 -14.63 -33.16 -2.28
CA SER A 479 -14.73 -33.33 -3.74
C SER A 479 -14.96 -31.99 -4.44
N VAL A 480 -14.41 -31.81 -5.65
CA VAL A 480 -14.68 -30.65 -6.52
C VAL A 480 -16.19 -30.48 -6.72
N LEU A 481 -16.95 -31.58 -6.84
CA LEU A 481 -18.41 -31.58 -6.90
C LEU A 481 -19.04 -30.89 -5.68
N ARG A 482 -18.69 -31.33 -4.46
CA ARG A 482 -19.24 -30.77 -3.21
C ARG A 482 -18.79 -29.32 -2.99
N ARG A 483 -17.53 -29.00 -3.31
CA ARG A 483 -17.02 -27.63 -3.19
C ARG A 483 -17.68 -26.68 -4.19
N THR A 484 -17.95 -27.14 -5.41
CA THR A 484 -18.72 -26.37 -6.42
C THR A 484 -20.16 -26.17 -5.97
N ALA A 485 -20.81 -27.22 -5.48
CA ALA A 485 -22.17 -27.14 -4.93
C ALA A 485 -22.25 -26.13 -3.79
N LYS A 486 -21.28 -26.14 -2.87
CA LYS A 486 -21.16 -25.17 -1.78
C LYS A 486 -21.05 -23.73 -2.28
N SER A 487 -20.18 -23.48 -3.26
CA SER A 487 -20.03 -22.15 -3.87
C SER A 487 -21.33 -21.68 -4.52
N ILE A 488 -22.04 -22.55 -5.25
CA ILE A 488 -23.35 -22.24 -5.84
C ILE A 488 -24.37 -21.89 -4.75
N CYS A 489 -24.51 -22.73 -3.72
CA CYS A 489 -25.44 -22.49 -2.61
C CYS A 489 -25.18 -21.14 -1.94
N PHE A 490 -23.90 -20.82 -1.68
CA PHE A 490 -23.51 -19.56 -1.06
C PHE A 490 -23.75 -18.33 -1.96
N LEU A 491 -23.61 -18.46 -3.29
CA LEU A 491 -23.99 -17.38 -4.21
C LEU A 491 -25.49 -17.16 -4.24
N LEU A 492 -26.27 -18.24 -4.27
CA LEU A 492 -27.73 -18.18 -4.29
C LEU A 492 -28.33 -17.52 -3.05
N THR A 493 -27.72 -17.66 -1.86
CA THR A 493 -28.20 -16.97 -0.64
C THR A 493 -28.06 -15.45 -0.73
N HIS A 494 -27.21 -14.95 -1.61
CA HIS A 494 -26.92 -13.53 -1.82
C HIS A 494 -27.40 -12.98 -3.17
N SER A 495 -28.12 -13.79 -3.95
CA SER A 495 -28.62 -13.44 -5.29
C SER A 495 -30.15 -13.32 -5.30
N PRO A 496 -30.76 -12.73 -6.36
CA PRO A 496 -32.21 -12.74 -6.55
C PRO A 496 -32.81 -14.15 -6.38
N LYS A 497 -33.91 -14.27 -5.61
CA LYS A 497 -34.57 -15.55 -5.30
C LYS A 497 -35.03 -16.32 -6.55
N SER A 498 -35.29 -15.62 -7.65
CA SER A 498 -35.62 -16.20 -8.95
C SER A 498 -34.53 -17.14 -9.47
N LEU A 499 -33.26 -16.85 -9.19
CA LEU A 499 -32.12 -17.67 -9.62
C LEU A 499 -32.10 -19.03 -8.91
N THR A 500 -32.53 -19.08 -7.64
CA THR A 500 -32.68 -20.37 -6.94
C THR A 500 -33.69 -21.27 -7.65
N ALA A 501 -34.80 -20.70 -8.14
CA ALA A 501 -35.81 -21.45 -8.89
C ALA A 501 -35.28 -21.92 -10.25
N GLN A 502 -34.47 -21.10 -10.93
CA GLN A 502 -33.81 -21.46 -12.19
C GLN A 502 -32.84 -22.63 -12.00
N VAL A 503 -31.94 -22.53 -11.01
CA VAL A 503 -30.98 -23.60 -10.69
C VAL A 503 -31.69 -24.89 -10.33
N TYR A 504 -32.72 -24.81 -9.47
CA TYR A 504 -33.54 -25.96 -9.12
C TYR A 504 -34.15 -26.60 -10.37
N LYS A 505 -34.80 -25.82 -11.24
CA LYS A 505 -35.39 -26.35 -12.48
C LYS A 505 -34.36 -26.96 -13.42
N ASN A 506 -33.17 -26.37 -13.53
CA ASN A 506 -32.12 -26.85 -14.43
C ASN A 506 -31.53 -28.19 -13.98
N ILE A 507 -31.53 -28.47 -12.67
CA ILE A 507 -30.88 -29.64 -12.07
C ILE A 507 -31.90 -30.72 -11.66
N SER A 508 -33.10 -30.34 -11.21
CA SER A 508 -34.09 -31.27 -10.66
C SER A 508 -34.99 -31.90 -11.73
N THR A 509 -35.06 -31.35 -12.95
CA THR A 509 -35.91 -31.96 -13.98
C THR A 509 -35.25 -33.22 -14.54
N GLU A 510 -35.85 -34.37 -14.25
CA GLU A 510 -35.49 -35.73 -14.71
C GLU A 510 -35.24 -35.87 -16.23
N SER A 511 -35.67 -34.89 -17.04
CA SER A 511 -35.70 -34.99 -18.50
C SER A 511 -34.39 -34.64 -19.23
N ARG A 512 -33.28 -34.34 -18.54
CA ARG A 512 -32.09 -33.77 -19.21
C ARG A 512 -30.75 -34.49 -19.03
N SER A 513 -30.52 -35.34 -18.02
CA SER A 513 -29.24 -36.04 -17.88
C SER A 513 -29.25 -37.15 -16.80
N GLU A 514 -28.58 -38.27 -17.06
CA GLU A 514 -28.28 -39.33 -16.06
C GLU A 514 -27.45 -38.80 -14.86
N LEU A 515 -26.84 -37.63 -14.99
CA LEU A 515 -25.89 -37.02 -14.05
C LEU A 515 -26.53 -36.02 -13.06
N ALA A 516 -27.81 -35.71 -13.27
CA ALA A 516 -28.58 -34.78 -12.46
C ALA A 516 -28.79 -35.20 -10.98
N PRO A 517 -28.95 -36.49 -10.64
CA PRO A 517 -29.20 -36.91 -9.25
C PRO A 517 -28.04 -36.63 -8.29
N ASP A 518 -26.79 -36.89 -8.71
CA ASP A 518 -25.61 -36.70 -7.85
C ASP A 518 -25.30 -35.21 -7.63
N ALA A 519 -25.50 -34.38 -8.66
CA ALA A 519 -25.40 -32.93 -8.56
C ALA A 519 -26.50 -32.33 -7.67
N TYR A 520 -27.74 -32.80 -7.79
CA TYR A 520 -28.84 -32.41 -6.91
C TYR A 520 -28.56 -32.79 -5.46
N LEU A 521 -28.06 -34.01 -5.22
CA LEU A 521 -27.68 -34.46 -3.89
C LEU A 521 -26.55 -33.60 -3.29
N ALA A 522 -25.52 -33.28 -4.08
CA ALA A 522 -24.43 -32.42 -3.62
C ALA A 522 -24.93 -31.03 -3.19
N LEU A 523 -25.88 -30.44 -3.92
CA LEU A 523 -26.51 -29.17 -3.54
C LEU A 523 -27.27 -29.27 -2.22
N LEU A 524 -28.05 -30.34 -2.04
CA LEU A 524 -28.78 -30.56 -0.78
C LEU A 524 -27.84 -30.71 0.41
N LEU A 525 -26.74 -31.46 0.24
CA LEU A 525 -25.72 -31.68 1.28
C LEU A 525 -24.97 -30.39 1.65
N GLU A 526 -24.88 -29.42 0.75
CA GLU A 526 -24.24 -28.12 0.97
C GLU A 526 -25.24 -27.00 1.31
N GLY A 527 -26.46 -27.34 1.71
CA GLY A 527 -27.43 -26.38 2.24
C GLY A 527 -28.13 -25.53 1.18
N PHE A 528 -28.50 -26.12 0.03
CA PHE A 528 -29.27 -25.43 -1.01
C PHE A 528 -30.48 -24.67 -0.44
N PRO A 529 -30.68 -23.37 -0.77
CA PRO A 529 -31.66 -22.52 -0.11
C PRO A 529 -33.11 -22.81 -0.58
N LEU A 530 -33.66 -23.96 -0.22
CA LEU A 530 -35.02 -24.40 -0.56
C LEU A 530 -36.11 -23.40 -0.14
N ASN A 531 -35.84 -22.57 0.86
CA ASN A 531 -36.75 -21.51 1.32
C ASN A 531 -36.90 -20.36 0.32
N PHE A 532 -36.03 -20.24 -0.68
CA PHE A 532 -36.11 -19.21 -1.71
C PHE A 532 -36.92 -19.67 -2.93
N LEU A 533 -37.29 -20.95 -2.98
CA LEU A 533 -38.15 -21.48 -4.04
C LEU A 533 -39.59 -20.97 -3.90
N PRO A 534 -40.30 -20.75 -5.03
CA PRO A 534 -41.75 -20.53 -5.03
C PRO A 534 -42.49 -21.69 -4.35
N ASP A 535 -43.62 -21.39 -3.67
CA ASP A 535 -44.34 -22.36 -2.83
C ASP A 535 -44.64 -23.70 -3.52
N ARG A 536 -45.00 -23.67 -4.80
CA ARG A 536 -45.23 -24.88 -5.59
C ARG A 536 -43.97 -25.73 -5.70
N MET A 537 -42.86 -25.15 -6.16
CA MET A 537 -41.58 -25.85 -6.31
C MET A 537 -41.04 -26.32 -4.96
N LYS A 538 -41.20 -25.51 -3.91
CA LYS A 538 -40.82 -25.87 -2.55
C LYS A 538 -41.58 -27.10 -2.05
N ASN A 539 -42.89 -27.18 -2.31
CA ASN A 539 -43.71 -28.33 -1.93
C ASN A 539 -43.36 -29.58 -2.76
N ASP A 540 -43.05 -29.41 -4.04
CA ASP A 540 -42.61 -30.51 -4.91
C ASP A 540 -41.26 -31.07 -4.45
N ALA A 541 -40.28 -30.20 -4.14
CA ALA A 541 -38.98 -30.59 -3.60
C ALA A 541 -39.11 -31.36 -2.28
N LYS A 542 -39.97 -30.89 -1.36
CA LYS A 542 -40.25 -31.58 -0.10
C LYS A 542 -40.83 -32.98 -0.33
N LYS A 543 -41.81 -33.12 -1.22
CA LYS A 543 -42.41 -34.42 -1.55
C LYS A 543 -41.37 -35.37 -2.13
N GLN A 544 -40.50 -34.88 -3.00
CA GLN A 544 -39.42 -35.66 -3.59
C GLN A 544 -38.43 -36.16 -2.53
N ILE A 545 -37.93 -35.27 -1.67
CA ILE A 545 -37.03 -35.61 -0.55
C ILE A 545 -37.63 -36.69 0.35
N VAL A 546 -38.92 -36.54 0.69
CA VAL A 546 -39.65 -37.50 1.54
C VAL A 546 -39.85 -38.85 0.83
N ALA A 547 -40.20 -38.85 -0.45
CA ALA A 547 -40.36 -40.07 -1.24
C ALA A 547 -39.04 -40.85 -1.36
N GLU A 548 -37.94 -40.16 -1.66
CA GLU A 548 -36.60 -40.75 -1.73
C GLU A 548 -36.14 -41.29 -0.36
N PHE A 549 -36.51 -40.63 0.75
CA PHE A 549 -36.27 -41.11 2.11
C PHE A 549 -37.01 -42.42 2.41
N PHE A 550 -38.32 -42.50 2.11
CA PHE A 550 -39.09 -43.73 2.29
C PHE A 550 -38.55 -44.87 1.43
N HIS A 551 -38.25 -44.58 0.16
CA HIS A 551 -37.65 -45.56 -0.76
C HIS A 551 -36.29 -46.08 -0.24
N PHE A 552 -35.48 -45.24 0.40
CA PHE A 552 -34.24 -45.70 1.03
C PHE A 552 -34.50 -46.64 2.21
N ILE A 553 -35.40 -46.29 3.13
CA ILE A 553 -35.74 -47.14 4.28
C ILE A 553 -36.26 -48.50 3.83
N GLU A 554 -37.15 -48.52 2.84
CA GLU A 554 -37.76 -49.75 2.32
C GLU A 554 -36.73 -50.69 1.66
N ASN A 555 -35.63 -50.14 1.12
CA ASN A 555 -34.59 -50.90 0.43
C ASN A 555 -33.29 -51.08 1.24
N PHE A 556 -33.29 -50.71 2.52
CA PHE A 556 -32.11 -50.78 3.38
C PHE A 556 -31.76 -52.23 3.74
N ASN A 557 -30.92 -52.86 2.92
CA ASN A 557 -30.36 -54.19 3.18
C ASN A 557 -29.01 -54.07 3.91
N GLN A 558 -28.88 -54.69 5.10
CA GLN A 558 -27.73 -54.63 6.03
C GLN A 558 -26.34 -55.08 5.49
N LYS A 559 -26.13 -55.23 4.18
CA LYS A 559 -24.81 -55.52 3.60
C LYS A 559 -24.06 -54.22 3.35
N PRO A 560 -22.73 -54.15 3.61
CA PRO A 560 -21.95 -52.96 3.30
C PRO A 560 -21.99 -52.77 1.79
N LEU A 561 -22.59 -51.66 1.35
CA LEU A 561 -22.80 -51.36 -0.06
C LEU A 561 -21.43 -51.22 -0.74
N SER A 562 -21.07 -52.20 -1.57
CA SER A 562 -20.09 -52.00 -2.62
C SER A 562 -20.66 -50.96 -3.59
N SER A 563 -19.95 -49.84 -3.72
CA SER A 563 -20.27 -48.70 -4.59
C SER A 563 -20.81 -49.12 -5.97
N SER A 564 -22.13 -49.08 -6.16
CA SER A 564 -22.72 -49.05 -7.50
C SER A 564 -22.76 -47.60 -7.97
N ARG A 565 -22.25 -47.35 -9.19
CA ARG A 565 -22.18 -46.03 -9.87
C ARG A 565 -23.55 -45.40 -10.20
N TYR A 566 -24.64 -45.91 -9.64
CA TYR A 566 -26.00 -45.47 -9.94
C TYR A 566 -26.74 -45.25 -8.64
N SER A 567 -27.03 -43.97 -8.37
CA SER A 567 -27.78 -43.46 -7.22
C SER A 567 -27.14 -43.75 -5.86
N VAL A 568 -26.75 -42.72 -5.14
CA VAL A 568 -26.55 -42.83 -3.69
C VAL A 568 -27.92 -43.12 -3.06
N GLN A 569 -28.26 -44.39 -2.91
CA GLN A 569 -29.39 -44.81 -2.08
C GLN A 569 -29.23 -44.17 -0.69
N GLY A 570 -30.15 -43.27 -0.33
CA GLY A 570 -30.13 -42.58 0.97
C GLY A 570 -29.62 -41.15 0.97
N GLY A 571 -29.31 -40.56 -0.19
CA GLY A 571 -28.91 -39.15 -0.33
C GLY A 571 -29.68 -38.14 0.54
N PRO A 572 -31.03 -38.15 0.55
CA PRO A 572 -31.82 -37.23 1.39
C PRO A 572 -31.64 -37.46 2.90
N VAL A 573 -31.32 -38.68 3.34
CA VAL A 573 -31.05 -39.00 4.76
C VAL A 573 -29.77 -38.30 5.23
N PHE A 574 -28.75 -38.27 4.36
CA PHE A 574 -27.50 -37.57 4.64
C PHE A 574 -27.68 -36.04 4.63
N ALA A 575 -28.55 -35.51 3.77
CA ALA A 575 -28.86 -34.08 3.74
C ALA A 575 -29.74 -33.62 4.92
N LEU A 576 -30.63 -34.48 5.43
CA LEU A 576 -31.45 -34.23 6.63
C LEU A 576 -30.65 -34.24 7.93
N TYR A 577 -29.40 -34.69 7.94
CA TYR A 577 -28.50 -34.57 9.10
C TYR A 577 -27.86 -33.18 9.21
N VAL A 578 -27.90 -32.39 8.13
CA VAL A 578 -27.32 -31.04 8.01
C VAL A 578 -28.37 -29.94 8.28
N TYR A 579 -29.66 -30.27 8.21
CA TYR A 579 -30.81 -29.44 8.57
C TYR A 579 -31.40 -29.85 9.91
#